data_AF-A0A959YD98-F1
#
_entry.id   AF-A0A959YD98-F1
#
_cell.length_a   1.000
_cell.length_b   1.000
_cell.length_c   1.000
_cell.angle_alpha   90.00
_cell.angle_beta   90.00
_cell.angle_gamma   90.00
#
_symmetry.space_group_name_H-M   'P 1'
#
loop_
_entity.id
_entity.type
_entity.pdbx_description
1 polymer ?
#
loop_
_entity_poly.entity_id
_entity_poly.type
_entity_poly.pdbx_seq_one_letter_code
_entity_poly.pdbx_strand_id
1 'polypeptide(L)'
;TGVGKTELAKILAEFMFGSRDRIARFDMSEFASPYAVARLVGASYFSDGLLTAAIRKDPFSVLLFDEIEKAHPSFFDLLLQILSEGRLTDTRGKLTNFCSTIIIMTSNIGAQTLVSNPIGWLQGMNKEVVKEHFLSEVQKYFRPELFNRIDQVIPFAPLDSFTVRFVVEREIALLRKREGIQFRRINLSLGDEVLDFLAQKGYDGKYG
;
A
#
# COMPACT_ATOMS: atom_id res chain seq x y z
N THR A 1 -8.69 6.92 -0.32
CA THR A 1 -7.33 7.09 -0.89
C THR A 1 -6.51 7.99 0.03
N GLY A 2 -5.17 7.98 -0.06
CA GLY A 2 -4.23 8.83 0.70
C GLY A 2 -4.16 8.74 2.23
N VAL A 3 -4.92 7.85 2.86
CA VAL A 3 -4.85 7.56 4.32
C VAL A 3 -3.55 6.91 4.82
N GLY A 4 -2.49 6.86 4.00
CA GLY A 4 -1.17 6.35 4.41
C GLY A 4 -0.88 4.87 4.15
N LYS A 5 -1.70 4.16 3.37
CA LYS A 5 -1.48 2.73 3.03
C LYS A 5 -0.09 2.46 2.44
N THR A 6 0.34 3.28 1.48
CA THR A 6 1.65 3.17 0.84
C THR A 6 2.79 3.60 1.77
N GLU A 7 2.56 4.58 2.65
CA GLU A 7 3.59 5.02 3.60
C GLU A 7 3.85 3.94 4.65
N LEU A 8 2.82 3.23 5.12
CA LEU A 8 2.99 2.06 5.99
C LEU A 8 3.94 1.03 5.38
N ALA A 9 3.78 0.73 4.09
CA ALA A 9 4.65 -0.22 3.38
C ALA A 9 6.12 0.24 3.35
N LYS A 10 6.38 1.54 3.15
CA LYS A 10 7.74 2.11 3.17
C LYS A 10 8.36 2.07 4.55
N ILE A 11 7.60 2.41 5.59
CA ILE A 11 8.07 2.35 6.98
C ILE A 11 8.36 0.90 7.38
N LEU A 12 7.53 -0.05 6.95
CA LEU A 12 7.77 -1.46 7.21
C LEU A 12 9.04 -1.95 6.50
N ALA A 13 9.30 -1.51 5.27
CA ALA A 13 10.53 -1.81 4.55
C ALA A 13 11.77 -1.26 5.27
N GLU A 14 11.70 -0.03 5.76
CA GLU A 14 12.77 0.58 6.56
C GLU A 14 13.01 -0.19 7.86
N PHE A 15 11.94 -0.54 8.58
CA PHE A 15 12.02 -1.25 9.85
C PHE A 15 12.56 -2.67 9.71
N MET A 16 12.07 -3.43 8.72
CA MET A 16 12.41 -4.85 8.55
C MET A 16 13.70 -5.07 7.76
N PHE A 17 13.99 -4.20 6.79
CA PHE A 17 15.08 -4.41 5.81
C PHE A 17 16.08 -3.25 5.76
N GLY A 18 15.95 -2.27 6.66
CA GLY A 18 16.90 -1.17 6.85
C GLY A 18 16.83 -0.05 5.82
N SER A 19 15.92 -0.12 4.82
CA SER A 19 15.73 0.95 3.84
C SER A 19 14.31 0.99 3.28
N ARG A 20 13.78 2.20 3.11
CA ARG A 20 12.49 2.46 2.43
C ARG A 20 12.49 2.03 0.97
N ASP A 21 13.66 1.93 0.36
CA ASP A 21 13.84 1.55 -1.05
C ASP A 21 13.73 0.03 -1.25
N ARG A 22 13.67 -0.76 -0.17
CA ARG A 22 13.40 -2.21 -0.20
C ARG A 22 11.91 -2.49 -0.45
N ILE A 23 11.30 -1.75 -1.36
CA ILE A 23 9.91 -1.91 -1.76
C ILE A 23 9.80 -2.09 -3.28
N ALA A 24 9.18 -3.20 -3.69
CA ALA A 24 8.77 -3.42 -5.07
C ALA A 24 7.28 -3.09 -5.18
N ARG A 25 6.93 -1.99 -5.85
CA ARG A 25 5.54 -1.53 -6.00
C ARG A 25 5.01 -1.83 -7.39
N PHE A 26 3.81 -2.38 -7.44
CA PHE A 26 3.06 -2.63 -8.67
C PHE A 26 1.67 -2.00 -8.54
N ASP A 27 1.33 -1.10 -9.46
CA ASP A 27 -0.03 -0.56 -9.59
C ASP A 27 -0.88 -1.53 -10.40
N MET A 28 -1.88 -2.13 -9.77
CA MET A 28 -2.71 -3.16 -10.40
C MET A 28 -3.62 -2.62 -11.50
N SER A 29 -3.83 -1.31 -11.58
CA SER A 29 -4.51 -0.69 -12.73
C SER A 29 -3.74 -0.90 -14.04
N GLU A 30 -2.40 -1.03 -14.01
CA GLU A 30 -1.59 -1.37 -15.20
C GLU A 30 -1.73 -2.85 -15.61
N PHE A 31 -2.29 -3.68 -14.73
CA PHE A 31 -2.44 -5.13 -14.91
C PHE A 31 -3.91 -5.55 -15.08
N ALA A 32 -4.76 -4.65 -15.58
CA ALA A 32 -6.18 -4.88 -15.84
C ALA A 32 -6.46 -5.81 -17.05
N SER A 33 -5.45 -6.23 -17.80
CA SER A 33 -5.57 -7.17 -18.93
C SER A 33 -4.76 -8.45 -18.71
N PRO A 34 -5.18 -9.60 -19.28
CA PRO A 34 -4.45 -10.85 -19.12
C PRO A 34 -3.04 -10.78 -19.70
N TYR A 35 -2.85 -10.05 -20.82
CA TYR A 35 -1.53 -9.82 -21.41
C TYR A 35 -0.61 -9.02 -20.48
N ALA A 36 -1.15 -8.00 -19.80
CA ALA A 36 -0.37 -7.24 -18.83
C ALA A 36 0.04 -8.12 -17.64
N VAL A 37 -0.86 -8.95 -17.10
CA VAL A 37 -0.55 -9.91 -16.03
C VAL A 37 0.55 -10.88 -16.45
N ALA A 38 0.54 -11.37 -17.69
CA ALA A 38 1.58 -12.26 -18.20
C ALA A 38 2.99 -11.65 -18.12
N ARG A 39 3.12 -10.32 -18.20
CA ARG A 39 4.42 -9.63 -18.04
C ARG A 39 5.02 -9.79 -16.64
N LEU A 40 4.22 -10.05 -15.60
CA LEU A 40 4.72 -10.27 -14.23
C LEU A 40 5.57 -11.54 -14.14
N VAL A 41 5.23 -12.56 -14.92
CA VAL A 41 5.92 -13.86 -15.01
C VAL A 41 6.72 -14.04 -16.31
N GLY A 42 6.73 -13.02 -17.17
CA GLY A 42 7.40 -13.01 -18.47
C GLY A 42 6.43 -13.32 -19.60
N ALA A 43 6.23 -12.37 -20.52
CA ALA A 43 5.28 -12.50 -21.63
C ALA A 43 5.81 -13.34 -22.80
N SER A 44 7.13 -13.54 -22.89
CA SER A 44 7.79 -14.43 -23.84
C SER A 44 9.04 -15.06 -23.23
N TYR A 45 9.57 -16.12 -23.85
CA TYR A 45 10.77 -16.83 -23.39
C TYR A 45 12.01 -15.93 -23.20
N PHE A 46 12.03 -14.75 -23.85
CA PHE A 46 13.15 -13.81 -23.83
C PHE A 46 12.97 -12.65 -22.82
N SER A 47 11.78 -12.48 -22.23
CA SER A 47 11.54 -11.42 -21.24
C SER A 47 11.53 -12.01 -19.84
N ASP A 48 12.37 -11.49 -18.95
CA ASP A 48 12.21 -11.78 -17.52
C ASP A 48 10.87 -11.22 -17.01
N GLY A 49 10.22 -11.97 -16.12
CA GLY A 49 9.01 -11.50 -15.46
C GLY A 49 9.30 -10.31 -14.56
N LEU A 50 8.47 -9.26 -14.64
CA LEU A 50 8.65 -8.06 -13.82
C LEU A 50 8.66 -8.38 -12.33
N LEU A 51 7.74 -9.24 -11.90
CA LEU A 51 7.61 -9.65 -10.50
C LEU A 51 8.73 -10.59 -10.09
N THR A 52 8.97 -11.63 -10.89
CA THR A 52 9.98 -12.65 -10.56
C THR A 52 11.39 -12.08 -10.60
N ALA A 53 11.69 -11.12 -11.48
CA ALA A 53 12.96 -10.42 -11.52
C ALA A 53 13.17 -9.49 -10.32
N ALA A 54 12.14 -8.73 -9.91
CA ALA A 54 12.22 -7.84 -8.76
C ALA A 54 12.58 -8.60 -7.48
N ILE A 55 11.91 -9.72 -7.22
CA ILE A 55 12.17 -10.53 -6.03
C ILE A 55 13.50 -11.30 -6.11
N ARG A 56 13.91 -11.75 -7.30
CA ARG A 56 15.26 -12.35 -7.46
C ARG A 56 16.38 -11.35 -7.18
N LYS A 57 16.18 -10.08 -7.55
CA LYS A 57 17.13 -9.01 -7.29
C LYS A 57 17.18 -8.67 -5.80
N ASP A 58 16.02 -8.53 -5.17
CA ASP A 58 15.87 -8.09 -3.78
C ASP A 58 14.87 -9.00 -3.01
N PRO A 59 15.30 -10.20 -2.57
CA PRO A 59 14.39 -11.17 -1.94
C PRO A 59 13.91 -10.76 -0.54
N PHE A 60 14.70 -9.94 0.16
CA PHE A 60 14.36 -9.33 1.45
C PHE A 60 13.75 -7.94 1.21
N SER A 61 12.46 -7.93 0.86
CA SER A 61 11.76 -6.71 0.47
C SER A 61 10.29 -6.75 0.85
N VAL A 62 9.65 -5.58 0.77
CA VAL A 62 8.20 -5.43 0.79
C VAL A 62 7.70 -5.42 -0.65
N LEU A 63 6.77 -6.30 -0.98
CA LEU A 63 6.08 -6.33 -2.25
C LEU A 63 4.70 -5.67 -2.07
N LEU A 64 4.48 -4.54 -2.73
CA LEU A 64 3.25 -3.76 -2.62
C LEU A 64 2.43 -3.88 -3.92
N PHE A 65 1.26 -4.52 -3.83
CA PHE A 65 0.24 -4.51 -4.87
C PHE A 65 -0.80 -3.44 -4.55
N ASP A 66 -0.76 -2.33 -5.28
CA ASP A 66 -1.64 -1.18 -5.07
C ASP A 66 -2.92 -1.32 -5.89
N GLU A 67 -4.07 -0.91 -5.33
CA GLU A 67 -5.39 -0.97 -5.99
C GLU A 67 -5.75 -2.37 -6.51
N ILE A 68 -5.59 -3.39 -5.66
CA ILE A 68 -5.77 -4.80 -6.02
C ILE A 68 -7.09 -5.11 -6.72
N GLU A 69 -8.14 -4.34 -6.44
CA GLU A 69 -9.46 -4.50 -7.06
C GLU A 69 -9.48 -4.22 -8.58
N LYS A 70 -8.44 -3.56 -9.11
CA LYS A 70 -8.28 -3.19 -10.51
C LYS A 70 -7.54 -4.26 -11.32
N ALA A 71 -6.91 -5.23 -10.66
CA ALA A 71 -6.19 -6.31 -11.31
C ALA A 71 -7.14 -7.18 -12.17
N HIS A 72 -6.62 -7.70 -13.28
CA HIS A 72 -7.34 -8.74 -14.03
C HIS A 72 -7.48 -10.02 -13.18
N PRO A 73 -8.61 -10.77 -13.25
CA PRO A 73 -8.83 -11.96 -12.44
C PRO A 73 -7.72 -13.02 -12.48
N SER A 74 -7.04 -13.17 -13.63
CA SER A 74 -5.91 -14.11 -13.77
C SER A 74 -4.71 -13.80 -12.88
N PHE A 75 -4.60 -12.57 -12.37
CA PHE A 75 -3.57 -12.22 -11.39
C PHE A 75 -3.78 -12.97 -10.07
N PHE A 76 -5.03 -13.24 -9.67
CA PHE A 76 -5.34 -13.89 -8.40
C PHE A 76 -4.89 -15.35 -8.35
N ASP A 77 -4.78 -16.02 -9.50
CA ASP A 77 -4.23 -17.38 -9.58
C ASP A 77 -2.71 -17.37 -9.32
N LEU A 78 -1.99 -16.38 -9.89
CA LEU A 78 -0.56 -16.17 -9.60
C LEU A 78 -0.36 -15.81 -8.13
N LEU A 79 -1.18 -14.90 -7.60
CA LEU A 79 -1.11 -14.49 -6.20
C LEU A 79 -1.38 -15.67 -5.26
N LEU A 80 -2.35 -16.53 -5.57
CA LEU A 80 -2.66 -17.71 -4.77
C LEU A 80 -1.47 -18.68 -4.72
N GLN A 81 -0.76 -18.87 -5.84
CA GLN A 81 0.45 -19.69 -5.89
C GLN A 81 1.54 -19.10 -4.97
N ILE A 82 1.77 -17.79 -5.06
CA ILE A 82 2.77 -17.10 -4.21
C ILE A 82 2.41 -17.24 -2.73
N LEU A 83 1.16 -16.96 -2.35
CA LEU A 83 0.74 -16.98 -0.95
C LEU A 83 0.64 -18.40 -0.37
N SER A 84 0.47 -19.43 -1.21
CA SER A 84 0.36 -20.82 -0.76
C SER A 84 1.73 -21.52 -0.69
N GLU A 85 2.53 -21.43 -1.75
CA GLU A 85 3.79 -22.17 -1.87
C GLU A 85 5.03 -21.32 -1.55
N GLY A 86 4.86 -20.00 -1.40
CA GLY A 86 5.97 -19.06 -1.25
C GLY A 86 6.85 -18.99 -2.49
N ARG A 87 6.38 -19.47 -3.65
CA ARG A 87 7.19 -19.65 -4.85
C ARG A 87 6.38 -19.34 -6.11
N LEU A 88 7.07 -18.90 -7.15
CA LEU A 88 6.49 -18.68 -8.47
C LEU A 88 7.49 -19.08 -9.54
N THR A 89 7.04 -19.82 -10.55
CA THR A 89 7.86 -20.21 -11.70
C THR A 89 7.55 -19.29 -12.88
N ASP A 90 8.57 -18.66 -13.44
CA ASP A 90 8.43 -17.82 -14.64
C ASP A 90 8.26 -18.67 -15.92
N THR A 91 7.93 -18.02 -17.04
CA THR A 91 7.74 -18.71 -18.33
C THR A 91 9.02 -19.34 -18.90
N ARG A 92 10.18 -19.08 -18.28
CA ARG A 92 11.47 -19.72 -18.61
C ARG A 92 11.74 -20.94 -17.73
N GLY A 93 10.81 -21.31 -16.85
CA GLY A 93 10.97 -22.41 -15.90
C GLY A 93 11.83 -22.07 -14.69
N LYS A 94 12.18 -20.79 -14.48
CA LYS A 94 12.97 -20.40 -13.30
C LYS A 94 12.06 -20.14 -12.12
N LEU A 95 12.37 -20.84 -11.03
CA LEU A 95 11.69 -20.69 -9.75
C LEU A 95 12.21 -19.46 -8.99
N THR A 96 11.29 -18.64 -8.48
CA THR A 96 11.57 -17.52 -7.56
C THR A 96 10.93 -17.79 -6.21
N ASN A 97 11.66 -17.51 -5.12
CA ASN A 97 11.22 -17.71 -3.74
C ASN A 97 10.78 -16.36 -3.11
N PHE A 98 9.63 -16.36 -2.46
CA PHE A 98 8.98 -15.22 -1.81
C PHE A 98 8.92 -15.35 -0.28
N CYS A 99 9.45 -16.43 0.32
CA CYS A 99 9.38 -16.68 1.76
C CYS A 99 10.08 -15.62 2.64
N SER A 100 10.92 -14.75 2.05
CA SER A 100 11.59 -13.64 2.75
C SER A 100 11.03 -12.27 2.38
N THR A 101 9.89 -12.25 1.68
CA THR A 101 9.23 -11.04 1.18
C THR A 101 7.94 -10.82 1.95
N ILE A 102 7.71 -9.60 2.43
CA ILE A 102 6.43 -9.22 3.02
C ILE A 102 5.51 -8.74 1.89
N ILE A 103 4.33 -9.34 1.76
CA ILE A 103 3.37 -8.98 0.70
C ILE A 103 2.28 -8.10 1.31
N ILE A 104 2.11 -6.91 0.75
CA ILE A 104 1.07 -5.96 1.10
C ILE A 104 0.18 -5.74 -0.11
N MET A 105 -1.12 -5.85 0.10
CA MET A 105 -2.12 -5.47 -0.88
C MET A 105 -2.89 -4.26 -0.35
N THR A 106 -3.04 -3.22 -1.17
CA THR A 106 -3.95 -2.13 -0.85
C THR A 106 -5.21 -2.26 -1.68
N SER A 107 -6.32 -1.81 -1.11
CA SER A 107 -7.58 -1.77 -1.82
C SER A 107 -8.46 -0.64 -1.33
N ASN A 108 -9.31 -0.08 -2.20
CA ASN A 108 -10.38 0.81 -1.79
C ASN A 108 -11.73 0.09 -1.60
N ILE A 109 -11.75 -1.26 -1.57
CA ILE A 109 -12.93 -2.07 -1.22
C ILE A 109 -13.52 -1.61 0.12
N GLY A 110 -14.86 -1.49 0.16
CA GLY A 110 -15.60 -1.07 1.36
C GLY A 110 -15.50 0.42 1.71
N ALA A 111 -14.67 1.22 1.04
CA ALA A 111 -14.51 2.64 1.37
C ALA A 111 -15.75 3.48 1.01
N GLN A 112 -16.48 3.14 -0.06
CA GLN A 112 -17.64 3.92 -0.53
C GLN A 112 -18.82 3.86 0.44
N THR A 113 -19.11 2.68 1.00
CA THR A 113 -20.21 2.45 1.95
C THR A 113 -20.07 3.31 3.21
N LEU A 114 -18.84 3.67 3.56
CA LEU A 114 -18.51 4.43 4.76
C LEU A 114 -18.63 5.94 4.55
N VAL A 115 -18.33 6.43 3.34
CA VAL A 115 -18.50 7.85 2.97
C VAL A 115 -19.98 8.25 2.95
N SER A 116 -20.87 7.30 2.64
CA SER A 116 -22.33 7.53 2.64
C SER A 116 -22.96 7.66 4.03
N ASN A 117 -22.23 7.33 5.12
CA ASN A 117 -22.73 7.42 6.49
C ASN A 117 -21.70 8.06 7.47
N PRO A 118 -21.32 9.35 7.27
CA PRO A 118 -20.28 10.02 8.07
C PRO A 118 -20.64 10.20 9.55
N ILE A 119 -21.93 10.25 9.87
CA ILE A 119 -22.45 10.45 11.24
C ILE A 119 -22.00 9.32 12.18
N GLY A 120 -21.86 8.09 11.68
CA GLY A 120 -21.42 6.96 12.51
C GLY A 120 -19.96 7.03 12.95
N TRP A 121 -19.07 7.54 12.09
CA TRP A 121 -17.63 7.64 12.40
C TRP A 121 -17.32 8.69 13.47
N LEU A 122 -18.00 9.85 13.40
CA LEU A 122 -17.81 10.96 14.33
C LEU A 122 -18.49 10.74 15.69
N GLN A 123 -19.49 9.85 15.77
CA GLN A 123 -20.15 9.45 17.03
C GLN A 123 -19.57 8.17 17.66
N GLY A 124 -18.29 7.89 17.44
CA GLY A 124 -17.61 6.79 18.14
C GLY A 124 -18.13 5.41 17.73
N MET A 125 -18.29 5.18 16.42
CA MET A 125 -18.47 3.80 15.93
C MET A 125 -17.36 2.92 16.48
N ASN A 126 -17.78 1.82 17.10
CA ASN A 126 -16.89 0.84 17.67
C ASN A 126 -15.91 0.35 16.59
N LYS A 127 -14.60 0.41 16.87
CA LYS A 127 -13.52 -0.04 15.95
C LYS A 127 -13.77 -1.46 15.47
N GLU A 128 -14.40 -2.28 16.29
CA GLU A 128 -14.80 -3.65 15.96
C GLU A 128 -15.82 -3.68 14.79
N VAL A 129 -16.86 -2.85 14.82
CA VAL A 129 -17.90 -2.81 13.76
C VAL A 129 -17.31 -2.39 12.42
N VAL A 130 -16.39 -1.41 12.43
CA VAL A 130 -15.69 -0.96 11.22
C VAL A 130 -14.82 -2.09 10.67
N LYS A 131 -14.08 -2.77 11.55
CA LYS A 131 -13.21 -3.89 11.15
C LYS A 131 -14.03 -5.03 10.55
N GLU A 132 -15.15 -5.39 11.18
CA GLU A 132 -16.07 -6.42 10.67
C GLU A 132 -16.65 -6.07 9.31
N HIS A 133 -17.05 -4.81 9.09
CA HIS A 133 -17.51 -4.34 7.78
C HIS A 133 -16.43 -4.54 6.70
N PHE A 134 -15.21 -4.05 6.91
CA PHE A 134 -14.13 -4.22 5.93
C PHE A 134 -13.77 -5.69 5.71
N LEU A 135 -13.73 -6.49 6.76
CA LEU A 135 -13.44 -7.91 6.66
C LEU A 135 -14.51 -8.64 5.84
N SER A 136 -15.79 -8.31 6.04
CA SER A 136 -16.90 -8.85 5.24
C SER A 136 -16.78 -8.44 3.76
N GLU A 137 -16.48 -7.18 3.46
CA GLU A 137 -16.35 -6.72 2.07
C GLU A 137 -15.16 -7.37 1.36
N VAL A 138 -14.03 -7.53 2.05
CA VAL A 138 -12.85 -8.25 1.54
C VAL A 138 -13.16 -9.73 1.31
N GLN A 139 -13.92 -10.36 2.22
CA GLN A 139 -14.34 -11.77 2.10
C GLN A 139 -15.30 -11.99 0.93
N LYS A 140 -16.18 -11.03 0.62
CA LYS A 140 -17.06 -11.09 -0.56
C LYS A 140 -16.30 -10.90 -1.87
N TYR A 141 -15.26 -10.07 -1.85
CA TYR A 141 -14.47 -9.77 -3.05
C TYR A 141 -13.55 -10.93 -3.44
N PHE A 142 -12.81 -11.50 -2.49
CA PHE A 142 -11.87 -12.57 -2.76
C PHE A 142 -12.52 -13.97 -2.69
N ARG A 143 -12.06 -14.89 -3.54
CA ARG A 143 -12.38 -16.32 -3.38
C ARG A 143 -11.93 -16.82 -2.00
N PRO A 144 -12.67 -17.76 -1.36
CA PRO A 144 -12.30 -18.28 -0.05
C PRO A 144 -10.86 -18.81 0.02
N GLU A 145 -10.39 -19.47 -1.04
CA GLU A 145 -9.02 -20.01 -1.14
C GLU A 145 -7.94 -18.93 -0.94
N LEU A 146 -8.16 -17.75 -1.53
CA LEU A 146 -7.22 -16.63 -1.47
C LEU A 146 -7.39 -15.86 -0.16
N PHE A 147 -8.63 -15.63 0.27
CA PHE A 147 -8.93 -14.97 1.54
C PHE A 147 -8.30 -15.71 2.73
N ASN A 148 -8.37 -17.04 2.74
CA ASN A 148 -7.78 -17.89 3.77
C ASN A 148 -6.24 -17.90 3.77
N ARG A 149 -5.59 -17.21 2.82
CA ARG A 149 -4.14 -17.01 2.75
C ARG A 149 -3.71 -15.61 3.16
N ILE A 150 -4.66 -14.73 3.48
CA ILE A 150 -4.37 -13.39 3.98
C ILE A 150 -4.22 -13.47 5.50
N ASP A 151 -3.03 -13.16 6.00
CA ASP A 151 -2.76 -13.22 7.45
C ASP A 151 -3.56 -12.18 8.24
N GLN A 152 -3.62 -10.94 7.73
CA GLN A 152 -4.32 -9.84 8.39
C GLN A 152 -4.94 -8.86 7.38
N VAL A 153 -6.16 -8.43 7.69
CA VAL A 153 -6.84 -7.32 7.01
C VAL A 153 -6.82 -6.11 7.94
N ILE A 154 -6.18 -5.02 7.51
CA ILE A 154 -6.01 -3.80 8.31
C ILE A 154 -6.90 -2.69 7.73
N PRO A 155 -8.00 -2.32 8.42
CA PRO A 155 -8.82 -1.19 8.00
C PRO A 155 -8.09 0.13 8.29
N PHE A 156 -8.12 1.06 7.32
CA PHE A 156 -7.59 2.41 7.50
C PHE A 156 -8.75 3.38 7.70
N ALA A 157 -8.73 4.11 8.81
CA ALA A 157 -9.67 5.19 9.07
C ALA A 157 -9.30 6.44 8.24
N PRO A 158 -10.28 7.32 7.94
CA PRO A 158 -9.99 8.67 7.48
C PRO A 158 -9.08 9.41 8.47
N LEU A 159 -8.27 10.35 7.97
CA LEU A 159 -7.41 11.15 8.83
C LEU A 159 -8.27 12.19 9.58
N ASP A 160 -8.12 12.24 10.90
CA ASP A 160 -8.67 13.33 11.69
C ASP A 160 -7.75 14.57 11.62
N SER A 161 -8.29 15.73 12.01
CA SER A 161 -7.56 17.00 11.95
C SER A 161 -6.25 16.96 12.75
N PHE A 162 -6.22 16.22 13.85
CA PHE A 162 -5.02 16.05 14.67
C PHE A 162 -3.94 15.26 13.91
N THR A 163 -4.33 14.18 13.24
CA THR A 163 -3.42 13.33 12.44
C THR A 163 -2.89 14.10 11.25
N VAL A 164 -3.75 14.86 10.55
CA VAL A 164 -3.32 15.72 9.44
C VAL A 164 -2.29 16.74 9.92
N ARG A 165 -2.54 17.41 11.06
CA ARG A 165 -1.59 18.37 11.64
C ARG A 165 -0.24 17.71 11.94
N PHE A 166 -0.25 16.52 12.52
CA PHE A 166 0.98 15.76 12.79
C PHE A 166 1.75 15.42 11.51
N VAL A 167 1.05 15.10 10.42
CA VAL A 167 1.67 14.87 9.10
C VAL A 167 2.33 16.15 8.58
N VAL A 168 1.66 17.31 8.70
CA VAL A 168 2.23 18.61 8.30
C VAL A 168 3.52 18.89 9.08
N GLU A 169 3.51 18.71 10.40
CA GLU A 169 4.69 18.90 11.25
C GLU A 169 5.86 18.00 10.82
N ARG A 170 5.57 16.73 10.50
CA ARG A 170 6.57 15.79 9.96
C ARG A 170 7.15 16.27 8.63
N GLU A 171 6.32 16.70 7.69
CA GLU A 171 6.77 17.18 6.37
C GLU A 171 7.62 18.45 6.48
N ILE A 172 7.27 19.36 7.39
CA ILE A 172 8.11 20.53 7.71
C ILE A 172 9.46 20.09 8.29
N ALA A 173 9.47 19.09 9.17
CA ALA A 173 10.73 18.55 9.70
C ALA A 173 11.61 17.92 8.62
N LEU A 174 11.02 17.24 7.63
CA LEU A 174 11.73 16.73 6.46
C LEU A 174 12.24 17.86 5.56
N LEU A 175 11.44 18.90 5.33
CA LEU A 175 11.83 20.08 4.57
C LEU A 175 13.07 20.74 5.17
N ARG A 176 13.11 20.91 6.50
CA ARG A 176 14.26 21.45 7.24
C ARG A 176 15.56 20.66 7.03
N LYS A 177 15.47 19.38 6.72
CA LYS A 177 16.63 18.51 6.46
C LYS A 177 17.20 18.64 5.05
N ARG A 178 16.53 19.36 4.13
CA ARG A 178 17.03 19.53 2.76
C ARG A 178 18.36 20.28 2.76
N GLU A 179 19.30 19.81 1.95
CA GLU A 179 20.67 20.33 1.87
C GLU A 179 20.71 21.83 1.63
N GLY A 180 19.86 22.37 0.75
CA GLY A 180 19.80 23.80 0.46
C GLY A 180 19.44 24.67 1.67
N ILE A 181 18.65 24.15 2.62
CA ILE A 181 18.30 24.86 3.88
C ILE A 181 19.46 24.73 4.87
N GLN A 182 19.98 23.52 5.04
CA GLN A 182 21.06 23.25 5.99
C GLN A 182 22.37 23.96 5.61
N PHE A 183 22.79 23.87 4.35
CA PHE A 183 24.03 24.47 3.85
C PHE A 183 24.00 25.99 3.96
N ARG A 184 22.84 26.60 3.71
CA ARG A 184 22.64 28.05 3.85
C ARG A 184 22.36 28.49 5.29
N ARG A 185 22.32 27.55 6.25
CA ARG A 185 22.04 27.79 7.68
C ARG A 185 20.74 28.57 7.91
N ILE A 186 19.73 28.31 7.09
CA ILE A 186 18.42 28.96 7.22
C ILE A 186 17.67 28.32 8.38
N ASN A 187 17.26 29.12 9.36
CA ASN A 187 16.39 28.66 10.43
C ASN A 187 14.92 28.89 10.04
N LEU A 188 14.19 27.80 9.80
CA LEU A 188 12.78 27.85 9.39
C LEU A 188 11.87 27.50 10.58
N SER A 189 11.30 28.53 11.20
CA SER A 189 10.26 28.42 12.24
C SER A 189 8.90 28.79 11.66
N LEU A 190 7.90 27.93 11.88
CA LEU A 190 6.50 28.19 11.55
C LEU A 190 5.72 28.25 12.85
N GLY A 191 4.82 29.23 12.99
CA GLY A 191 3.91 29.30 14.13
C GLY A 191 2.77 28.29 14.01
N ASP A 192 2.11 27.98 15.13
CA ASP A 192 1.02 27.00 15.17
C ASP A 192 -0.13 27.35 14.23
N GLU A 193 -0.46 28.64 14.11
CA GLU A 193 -1.50 29.13 13.18
C GLU A 193 -1.20 28.77 11.73
N VAL A 194 0.08 28.76 11.34
CA VAL A 194 0.50 28.40 9.98
C VAL A 194 0.40 26.89 9.78
N LEU A 195 0.74 26.09 10.79
CA LEU A 195 0.60 24.63 10.75
C LEU A 195 -0.87 24.23 10.65
N ASP A 196 -1.75 24.87 11.43
CA ASP A 196 -3.19 24.66 11.36
C ASP A 196 -3.76 25.08 10.00
N PHE A 197 -3.33 26.24 9.49
CA PHE A 197 -3.73 26.71 8.17
C PHE A 197 -3.33 25.73 7.07
N LEU A 198 -2.10 25.20 7.11
CA LEU A 198 -1.62 24.20 6.17
C LEU A 198 -2.39 22.87 6.29
N ALA A 199 -2.69 22.43 7.51
CA ALA A 199 -3.49 21.23 7.73
C ALA A 199 -4.91 21.38 7.17
N GLN A 200 -5.57 22.53 7.40
CA GLN A 200 -6.91 22.79 6.90
C GLN A 200 -6.97 22.97 5.37
N LYS A 201 -5.99 23.66 4.78
CA LYS A 201 -5.96 23.90 3.32
C LYS A 201 -5.41 22.73 2.51
N GLY A 202 -4.49 21.96 3.09
CA GLY A 202 -3.83 20.84 2.43
C GLY A 202 -4.63 19.54 2.48
N TYR A 203 -5.59 19.43 3.40
CA TYR A 203 -6.42 18.23 3.53
C TYR A 203 -7.63 18.26 2.61
N ASP A 204 -7.76 17.21 1.81
CA ASP A 204 -9.00 16.89 1.09
C ASP A 204 -9.49 15.53 1.58
N GLY A 205 -10.66 15.47 2.20
CA GLY A 205 -11.21 14.23 2.74
C GLY A 205 -11.43 13.12 1.71
N LYS A 206 -11.46 13.45 0.41
CA LYS A 206 -11.51 12.47 -0.68
C LYS A 206 -10.13 11.88 -0.98
N TYR A 207 -9.09 12.70 -0.95
CA TYR A 207 -7.74 12.29 -1.36
C TYR A 207 -6.85 11.89 -0.19
N GLY A 208 -7.20 12.27 1.04
CA GLY A 208 -6.37 12.09 2.23
C GLY A 208 -5.37 13.23 2.40
#